data_AF-A0A6P2CXM8-F1
#
_entry.id   AF-A0A6P2CXM8-F1
#
_cell.length_a   1.000
_cell.length_b   1.000
_cell.length_c   1.000
_cell.angle_alpha   90.00
_cell.angle_beta   90.00
_cell.angle_gamma   90.00
#
_symmetry.space_group_name_H-M   'P 1'
#
loop_
_entity.id
_entity.type
_entity.pdbx_description
1 polymer ?
#
loop_
_entity_poly.entity_id
_entity_poly.type
_entity_poly.pdbx_seq_one_letter_code
_entity_poly.pdbx_strand_id
1 'polypeptide(L)'
;MLKHLGESGAIYSDPSYLKKLADCWTHDLTKLVNLAGLDADFGAARGANAALDGFWSVVKDWKETSRYEERTETDARVLHEAVSHAPNGVFPWIQSRW
;
A
#
# COMPACT_ATOMS: atom_id res chain seq x y z
N MET A 1 -2.06 27.94 -13.72
CA MET A 1 -1.33 26.68 -13.91
C MET A 1 -2.32 25.53 -14.21
N LEU A 2 -3.24 25.73 -15.17
CA LEU A 2 -4.31 24.77 -15.52
C LEU A 2 -4.68 24.84 -17.02
N LYS A 3 -3.81 25.41 -17.86
CA LYS A 3 -4.09 25.69 -19.28
C LYS A 3 -3.64 24.58 -20.26
N HIS A 4 -3.10 23.45 -19.79
CA HIS A 4 -2.53 22.41 -20.65
C HIS A 4 -3.20 21.03 -20.56
N LEU A 5 -4.35 20.90 -19.89
CA LEU A 5 -5.10 19.63 -19.86
C LEU A 5 -5.96 19.39 -21.12
N GLY A 6 -6.05 20.38 -22.02
CA GLY A 6 -6.93 20.34 -23.20
C GLY A 6 -6.45 19.47 -24.37
N GLU A 7 -5.15 19.20 -24.48
CA GLU A 7 -4.60 18.34 -25.55
C GLU A 7 -4.60 16.84 -25.17
N SER A 8 -4.97 16.53 -23.94
CA SER A 8 -4.99 15.19 -23.35
C SER A 8 -6.35 14.46 -23.48
N GLY A 9 -7.33 15.05 -24.18
CA GLY A 9 -8.73 14.63 -24.16
C GLY A 9 -9.03 13.19 -24.59
N ALA A 10 -8.14 12.51 -25.31
CA ALA A 10 -8.33 11.11 -25.72
C ALA A 10 -7.89 10.06 -24.67
N ILE A 11 -6.97 10.42 -23.76
CA ILE A 11 -6.41 9.46 -22.77
C ILE A 11 -7.14 9.61 -21.42
N TYR A 12 -7.60 10.82 -21.10
CA TYR A 12 -8.27 11.12 -19.83
C TYR A 12 -9.80 11.01 -19.90
N SER A 13 -10.36 10.65 -21.06
CA SER A 13 -11.81 10.48 -21.24
C SER A 13 -12.31 9.09 -20.84
N ASP A 14 -11.43 8.12 -20.57
CA ASP A 14 -11.84 6.84 -20.00
C ASP A 14 -12.10 7.02 -18.49
N PRO A 15 -13.37 6.90 -18.04
CA PRO A 15 -13.71 7.00 -16.62
C PRO A 15 -12.99 5.95 -15.77
N SER A 16 -12.63 4.81 -16.37
CA SER A 16 -11.91 3.73 -15.69
C SER A 16 -10.47 4.12 -15.34
N TYR A 17 -9.81 4.87 -16.24
CA TYR A 17 -8.46 5.41 -16.01
C TYR A 17 -8.46 6.45 -14.89
N LEU A 18 -9.41 7.39 -14.92
CA LEU A 18 -9.53 8.42 -13.88
C LEU A 18 -9.80 7.80 -12.50
N LYS A 19 -10.60 6.73 -12.45
CA LYS A 19 -10.86 6.00 -11.20
C LYS A 19 -9.60 5.32 -10.66
N LYS A 20 -8.85 4.60 -11.50
CA LYS A 20 -7.57 3.98 -11.11
C LYS A 20 -6.57 5.03 -10.63
N LEU A 21 -6.50 6.16 -11.32
CA LEU A 21 -5.65 7.27 -10.93
C LEU A 21 -6.04 7.79 -9.56
N ALA A 22 -7.33 7.97 -9.25
CA ALA A 22 -7.79 8.41 -7.94
C ALA A 22 -7.44 7.41 -6.83
N ASP A 23 -7.57 6.10 -7.08
CA ASP A 23 -7.26 5.07 -6.09
C ASP A 23 -5.77 5.06 -5.68
N CYS A 24 -4.84 5.49 -6.55
CA CYS A 24 -3.41 5.65 -6.21
C CYS A 24 -3.14 6.67 -5.09
N TRP A 25 -4.06 7.62 -4.84
CA TRP A 25 -3.89 8.72 -3.88
C TRP A 25 -4.64 8.48 -2.57
N THR A 26 -5.27 7.31 -2.41
CA THR A 26 -6.08 6.99 -1.23
C THR A 26 -5.25 6.60 0.00
N HIS A 27 -3.96 6.29 -0.19
CA HIS A 27 -3.09 5.69 0.83
C HIS A 27 -3.65 4.40 1.45
N ASP A 28 -4.60 3.73 0.76
CA ASP A 28 -5.10 2.40 1.13
C ASP A 28 -4.13 1.35 0.60
N LEU A 29 -3.34 0.76 1.48
CA LEU A 29 -2.30 -0.20 1.09
C LEU A 29 -2.88 -1.44 0.40
N THR A 30 -4.10 -1.88 0.74
CA THR A 30 -4.74 -3.03 0.08
C THR A 30 -5.06 -2.69 -1.37
N LYS A 31 -5.60 -1.50 -1.62
CA LYS A 31 -5.83 -1.02 -3.00
C LYS A 31 -4.52 -0.87 -3.77
N LEU A 32 -3.49 -0.32 -3.13
CA LEU A 32 -2.20 -0.07 -3.79
C LEU A 32 -1.51 -1.38 -4.20
N VAL A 33 -1.55 -2.42 -3.35
CA VAL A 33 -1.05 -3.76 -3.71
C VAL A 33 -1.82 -4.34 -4.90
N ASN A 34 -3.15 -4.18 -4.93
CA ASN A 34 -3.97 -4.63 -6.06
C ASN A 34 -3.66 -3.86 -7.35
N LEU A 35 -3.57 -2.53 -7.28
CA LEU A 35 -3.22 -1.67 -8.41
C LEU A 35 -1.83 -1.95 -8.97
N ALA A 36 -0.88 -2.33 -8.12
CA ALA A 36 0.45 -2.75 -8.52
C ALA A 36 0.48 -4.14 -9.18
N GLY A 37 -0.64 -4.86 -9.23
CA GLY A 37 -0.70 -6.22 -9.76
C GLY A 37 -0.04 -7.27 -8.86
N LEU A 38 0.20 -6.93 -7.59
CA LEU A 38 0.95 -7.75 -6.64
C LEU A 38 0.06 -8.65 -5.77
N ASP A 39 -1.27 -8.49 -5.83
CA ASP A 39 -2.21 -9.17 -4.93
C ASP A 39 -2.06 -10.70 -4.91
N ALA A 40 -1.88 -11.32 -6.08
CA ALA A 40 -1.69 -12.77 -6.19
C ALA A 40 -0.35 -13.25 -5.60
N ASP A 41 0.76 -12.59 -5.95
CA ASP A 41 2.10 -12.93 -5.44
C ASP A 41 2.18 -12.67 -3.93
N PHE A 42 1.64 -11.54 -3.47
CA PHE A 42 1.62 -11.20 -2.06
C PHE A 42 0.70 -12.14 -1.26
N GLY A 43 -0.45 -12.52 -1.83
CA GLY A 43 -1.34 -13.52 -1.24
C GLY A 43 -0.65 -14.89 -1.09
N ALA A 44 0.07 -15.35 -2.10
CA ALA A 44 0.84 -16.59 -2.03
C ALA A 44 1.97 -16.50 -0.99
N ALA A 45 2.71 -15.38 -0.95
CA ALA A 45 3.77 -15.15 0.02
C ALA A 45 3.24 -15.14 1.46
N ARG A 46 2.10 -14.48 1.71
CA ARG A 46 1.42 -14.49 3.02
C ARG A 46 0.91 -15.89 3.39
N GLY A 47 0.36 -16.64 2.43
CA GLY A 47 -0.08 -18.02 2.65
C GLY A 47 1.07 -18.97 3.03
N ALA A 48 2.28 -18.73 2.52
CA ALA A 48 3.47 -19.51 2.84
C ALA A 48 4.23 -19.01 4.09
N ASN A 49 3.91 -17.80 4.58
CA ASN A 49 4.61 -17.15 5.69
C ASN A 49 3.62 -16.51 6.67
N ALA A 50 3.28 -17.24 7.72
CA ALA A 50 2.36 -16.78 8.76
C ALA A 50 2.82 -15.51 9.47
N ALA A 51 4.14 -15.27 9.59
CA ALA A 51 4.65 -14.04 10.18
C ALA A 51 4.38 -12.83 9.28
N LEU A 52 4.62 -12.97 7.96
CA LEU A 52 4.28 -11.93 6.98
C LEU A 52 2.78 -11.64 6.96
N ASP A 53 1.92 -12.67 7.06
CA ASP A 53 0.47 -12.47 7.12
C ASP A 53 0.05 -11.72 8.39
N GLY A 54 0.61 -12.10 9.54
CA GLY A 54 0.42 -11.39 10.81
C GLY A 54 0.87 -9.93 10.72
N PHE A 55 2.03 -9.65 10.15
CA PHE A 55 2.52 -8.29 9.95
C PHE A 55 1.66 -7.49 8.96
N TRP A 56 1.17 -8.13 7.90
CA TRP A 56 0.23 -7.49 6.99
C TRP A 56 -1.07 -7.09 7.68
N SER A 57 -1.56 -7.90 8.63
CA SER A 57 -2.75 -7.56 9.42
C SER A 57 -2.60 -6.27 10.23
N VAL A 58 -1.37 -5.91 10.61
CA VAL A 58 -1.03 -4.65 11.29
C VAL A 58 -0.83 -3.53 10.29
N VAL A 59 -0.02 -3.74 9.26
CA VAL A 59 0.43 -2.68 8.35
C VAL A 59 -0.71 -2.15 7.49
N LYS A 60 -1.59 -3.02 6.99
CA LYS A 60 -2.66 -2.64 6.04
C LYS A 60 -3.68 -1.65 6.62
N ASP A 61 -3.81 -1.61 7.94
CA ASP A 61 -4.77 -0.77 8.65
C ASP A 61 -4.20 0.62 8.96
N TRP A 62 -2.91 0.85 8.74
CA TRP A 62 -2.29 2.16 8.86
C TRP A 62 -2.82 3.10 7.77
N LYS A 63 -3.24 4.30 8.17
CA LYS A 63 -3.74 5.35 7.27
C LYS A 63 -2.88 6.60 7.43
N GLU A 64 -2.97 7.50 6.47
CA GLU A 64 -2.32 8.82 6.54
C GLU A 64 -2.67 9.57 7.84
N THR A 65 -3.93 9.49 8.29
CA THR A 65 -4.39 10.12 9.54
C THR A 65 -3.71 9.55 10.78
N SER A 66 -3.30 8.27 10.75
CA SER A 66 -2.61 7.61 11.88
C SER A 66 -1.28 8.26 12.22
N ARG A 67 -0.69 9.05 11.31
CA ARG A 67 0.51 9.86 11.56
C ARG A 67 0.30 10.92 12.65
N TYR A 68 -0.92 11.44 12.75
CA TYR A 68 -1.25 12.56 13.65
C TYR A 68 -1.93 12.11 14.93
N GLU A 69 -2.17 10.80 15.08
CA GLU A 69 -2.75 10.21 16.28
C GLU A 69 -1.66 9.99 17.32
N GLU A 70 -1.97 10.27 18.59
CA GLU A 70 -1.13 9.81 19.69
C GLU A 70 -1.21 8.28 19.78
N ARG A 71 -0.05 7.63 19.73
CA ARG A 71 0.10 6.18 19.83
C ARG A 71 0.99 5.85 21.00
N THR A 72 0.72 4.71 21.64
CA THR A 72 1.62 4.22 22.69
C THR A 72 2.93 3.78 22.06
N GLU A 73 4.01 3.75 22.86
CA GLU A 73 5.29 3.17 22.42
C GLU A 73 5.11 1.72 21.94
N THR A 74 4.24 0.96 22.61
CA THR A 74 3.91 -0.42 22.23
C THR A 74 3.31 -0.48 20.84
N ASP A 75 2.33 0.36 20.52
CA ASP A 75 1.71 0.41 19.19
C ASP A 75 2.73 0.78 18.11
N ALA A 76 3.59 1.77 18.41
CA ALA A 76 4.64 2.21 17.50
C ALA A 76 5.65 1.09 17.23
N ARG A 77 6.05 0.34 18.27
CA ARG A 77 6.97 -0.80 18.13
C ARG A 77 6.34 -1.94 17.35
N VAL A 78 5.06 -2.24 17.56
CA VAL A 78 4.31 -3.25 16.81
C VAL A 78 4.27 -2.90 15.31
N LEU A 79 3.95 -1.64 14.98
CA LEU A 79 3.95 -1.18 13.59
C LEU A 79 5.36 -1.22 12.98
N HIS A 80 6.36 -0.71 13.69
CA HIS A 80 7.76 -0.71 13.23
C HIS A 80 8.25 -2.13 12.94
N GLU A 81 7.98 -3.07 13.84
CA GLU A 81 8.34 -4.48 13.66
C GLU A 81 7.64 -5.06 12.43
N ALA A 82 6.33 -4.85 12.29
CA ALA A 82 5.57 -5.37 11.16
C ALA A 82 6.07 -4.84 9.80
N VAL A 83 6.53 -3.60 9.76
CA VAL A 83 7.11 -3.00 8.56
C VAL A 83 8.53 -3.53 8.30
N SER A 84 9.40 -3.52 9.31
CA SER A 84 10.86 -3.62 9.13
C SER A 84 11.46 -4.99 9.45
N HIS A 85 10.72 -5.92 10.06
CA HIS A 85 11.24 -7.21 10.52
C HIS A 85 12.00 -7.93 9.39
N ALA A 86 13.28 -8.27 9.61
CA ALA A 86 14.04 -9.09 8.67
C ALA A 86 13.93 -10.59 9.04
N PRO A 87 13.50 -11.49 8.15
CA PRO A 87 13.16 -11.29 6.73
C PRO A 87 11.65 -11.11 6.44
N ASN A 88 10.79 -11.24 7.46
CA ASN A 88 9.34 -11.45 7.26
C ASN A 88 8.49 -10.18 7.16
N GLY A 89 9.06 -9.00 7.31
CA GLY A 89 8.36 -7.72 7.30
C GLY A 89 7.84 -7.35 5.92
N VAL A 90 6.83 -6.46 5.90
CA VAL A 90 6.20 -6.02 4.65
C VAL A 90 7.18 -5.24 3.77
N PHE A 91 8.02 -4.39 4.34
CA PHE A 91 8.96 -3.59 3.56
C PHE A 91 10.07 -4.43 2.88
N PRO A 92 10.76 -5.35 3.58
CA PRO A 92 11.68 -6.29 2.93
C PRO A 92 11.04 -7.08 1.78
N TRP A 93 9.78 -7.53 1.96
CA TRP A 93 9.07 -8.23 0.88
C TRP A 93 8.90 -7.32 -0.35
N ILE A 94 8.42 -6.09 -0.18
CA ILE A 94 8.25 -5.12 -1.28
C ILE A 94 9.59 -4.85 -1.97
N GLN A 95 10.67 -4.63 -1.21
CA GLN A 95 11.99 -4.33 -1.76
C GLN A 95 12.51 -5.44 -2.68
N SER A 96 12.11 -6.69 -2.48
CA SER A 96 12.57 -7.80 -3.31
C SER A 96 11.91 -7.89 -4.70
N ARG A 97 10.98 -6.98 -5.04
CA ARG A 97 10.25 -6.96 -6.32
C ARG A 97 10.72 -5.83 -7.27
N TRP A 98 11.74 -5.07 -6.86
CA TRP A 98 12.28 -3.89 -7.54
C TRP A 98 13.81 -3.95 -7.50
#